data_AF-A0A7X7KZH7-F1
#
_entry.id   AF-A0A7X7KZH7-F1
#
_cell.length_a   1.000
_cell.length_b   1.000
_cell.length_c   1.000
_cell.angle_alpha   90.00
_cell.angle_beta   90.00
_cell.angle_gamma   90.00
#
_symmetry.space_group_name_H-M   'P 1'
#
loop_
_entity.id
_entity.type
_entity.pdbx_description
1 polymer ?
#
loop_
_entity_poly.entity_id
_entity_poly.type
_entity_poly.pdbx_seq_one_letter_code
_entity_poly.pdbx_strand_id
1 'polypeptide(L)'
;MELLGTNAAVTIIDQEQPGAGNANQWRVLTLRHTGGGTRASGLTFTRGWSRHLQTYGEPGGGIGAWHSDFLLDSCILAKNACAWAAGSAGGLYVDGAMAVVTNTLIAENQNDSDWESYGAGIHVKGDSRLTVFDSCIVSNKNYARQGSRNIHHHGAGVCISHIGQRWGGRTTFVNSRIVGNYFSGKGDQFGAGLASLSGNLLLRNCLVSGNAGNQDPLKTLVTGGVYVRGGAARIENGTLAGNEAEGLGLFAANNPAVEVINTIIWGHADDIGNLPEAAFSHSCASNLTAGVQDNLAVNPRFIDAAGGDYRLDSASGGGSPCINTGTKLGWMAGATDLAGGPRIRGGRVDRGAYEYVPPAATLLLLR
;
A
#
# COMPACT_ATOMS: atom_id res chain seq x y z
N MET A 1 19.49 -13.44 14.69
CA MET A 1 18.75 -14.70 14.53
C MET A 1 18.33 -14.75 13.07
N GLU A 2 18.63 -15.84 12.37
CA GLU A 2 18.29 -15.96 10.95
C GLU A 2 17.38 -17.17 10.75
N LEU A 3 16.26 -16.94 10.06
CA LEU A 3 15.36 -17.97 9.58
C LEU A 3 15.47 -17.97 8.05
N LEU A 4 16.14 -18.97 7.50
CA LEU A 4 16.45 -19.05 6.07
C LEU A 4 15.66 -20.21 5.45
N GLY A 5 14.88 -19.91 4.41
CA GLY A 5 14.16 -20.87 3.59
C GLY A 5 14.47 -20.68 2.11
N THR A 6 14.08 -21.63 1.28
CA THR A 6 14.34 -21.62 -0.18
C THR A 6 13.13 -21.21 -1.00
N ASN A 7 11.95 -21.08 -0.39
CA ASN A 7 10.66 -20.86 -1.04
C ASN A 7 10.28 -21.89 -2.14
N ALA A 8 11.07 -22.96 -2.33
CA ALA A 8 10.96 -23.91 -3.44
C ALA A 8 10.04 -25.11 -3.14
N ALA A 9 9.74 -25.33 -1.86
CA ALA A 9 8.72 -26.27 -1.38
C ALA A 9 8.48 -25.99 0.11
N VAL A 10 7.55 -25.07 0.42
CA VAL A 10 6.72 -25.13 1.64
C VAL A 10 7.53 -25.34 2.93
N THR A 11 8.39 -24.40 3.32
CA THR A 11 8.70 -24.22 4.75
C THR A 11 7.54 -23.46 5.37
N ILE A 12 6.37 -24.11 5.46
CA ILE A 12 5.23 -23.56 6.20
C ILE A 12 5.48 -23.86 7.67
N ILE A 13 5.48 -22.81 8.48
CA ILE A 13 5.22 -22.98 9.91
C ILE A 13 3.69 -23.09 10.03
N ASP A 14 3.20 -24.32 9.83
CA ASP A 14 1.77 -24.66 9.77
C ASP A 14 1.40 -25.23 11.13
N GLN A 15 0.33 -24.74 11.73
CA GLN A 15 -0.21 -25.39 12.91
C GLN A 15 -1.64 -25.80 12.57
N GLU A 16 -1.82 -27.10 12.31
CA GLU A 16 -3.14 -27.72 12.17
C GLU A 16 -4.07 -27.26 13.30
N GLN A 17 -5.35 -27.06 12.98
CA GLN A 17 -6.39 -26.68 13.94
C GLN A 17 -6.33 -27.59 15.19
N PRO A 18 -5.97 -27.08 16.38
CA PRO A 18 -6.10 -27.85 17.60
C PRO A 18 -7.57 -27.87 18.02
N GLY A 19 -8.12 -29.07 18.14
CA GLY A 19 -9.47 -29.28 18.67
C GLY A 19 -9.65 -28.58 20.01
N ALA A 20 -10.72 -27.79 20.12
CA ALA A 20 -11.45 -27.27 21.29
C ALA A 20 -10.72 -26.79 22.58
N GLY A 21 -9.40 -26.93 22.73
CA GLY A 21 -8.71 -26.86 24.02
C GLY A 21 -7.68 -25.75 24.18
N ASN A 22 -7.27 -25.06 23.10
CA ASN A 22 -6.43 -23.86 23.20
C ASN A 22 -6.91 -22.76 22.23
N ALA A 23 -8.05 -22.15 22.59
CA ALA A 23 -8.95 -21.47 21.67
C ALA A 23 -8.63 -19.98 21.34
N ASN A 24 -7.42 -19.46 21.61
CA ASN A 24 -7.25 -18.01 21.80
C ASN A 24 -6.25 -17.22 20.94
N GLN A 25 -5.27 -17.80 20.21
CA GLN A 25 -4.39 -17.11 19.24
C GLN A 25 -3.29 -18.07 18.75
N TRP A 26 -3.07 -18.22 17.45
CA TRP A 26 -2.01 -19.06 16.85
C TRP A 26 -1.30 -18.30 15.73
N ARG A 27 -0.32 -17.48 16.10
CA ARG A 27 0.47 -16.66 15.17
C ARG A 27 1.63 -17.45 14.57
N VAL A 28 1.97 -17.21 13.30
CA VAL A 28 3.09 -17.92 12.64
C VAL A 28 4.46 -17.52 13.22
N LEU A 29 4.71 -16.21 13.38
CA LEU A 29 5.96 -15.70 13.97
C LEU A 29 5.72 -14.52 14.91
N THR A 30 6.29 -14.61 16.11
CA THR A 30 6.35 -13.51 17.08
C THR A 30 7.78 -12.99 17.20
N LEU A 31 7.96 -11.69 17.00
CA LEU A 31 9.21 -10.98 17.25
C LEU A 31 9.01 -10.01 18.41
N ARG A 32 9.82 -10.15 19.47
CA ARG A 32 9.76 -9.29 20.66
C ARG A 32 11.15 -8.90 21.09
N HIS A 33 11.40 -7.60 21.18
CA HIS A 33 12.67 -7.06 21.67
C HIS A 33 13.89 -7.58 20.90
N THR A 34 13.75 -7.83 19.59
CA THR A 34 14.84 -8.33 18.77
C THR A 34 15.70 -7.19 18.23
N GLY A 35 17.03 -7.39 18.17
CA GLY A 35 17.95 -6.43 17.57
C GLY A 35 18.13 -6.60 16.05
N GLY A 36 18.78 -5.63 15.40
CA GLY A 36 18.87 -5.47 13.93
C GLY A 36 19.52 -6.57 13.10
N GLY A 37 19.99 -7.66 13.74
CA GLY A 37 20.46 -8.87 13.06
C GLY A 37 19.37 -9.95 12.91
N THR A 38 18.09 -9.58 13.01
CA THR A 38 16.97 -10.52 12.88
C THR A 38 16.48 -10.53 11.44
N ARG A 39 16.54 -11.69 10.77
CA ARG A 39 16.11 -11.81 9.37
C ARG A 39 15.30 -13.08 9.15
N ALA A 40 14.23 -12.94 8.38
CA ALA A 40 13.54 -14.06 7.75
C ALA A 40 13.63 -13.90 6.24
N SER A 41 14.04 -14.95 5.53
CA SER A 41 14.17 -14.89 4.08
C SER A 41 13.76 -16.18 3.39
N GLY A 42 13.05 -16.09 2.27
CA GLY A 42 12.64 -17.25 1.47
C GLY A 42 11.60 -18.14 2.16
N LEU A 43 10.76 -17.57 3.03
CA LEU A 43 9.80 -18.29 3.86
C LEU A 43 8.36 -17.92 3.53
N THR A 44 7.45 -18.88 3.71
CA THR A 44 6.00 -18.66 3.62
C THR A 44 5.36 -18.74 5.00
N PHE A 45 4.78 -17.63 5.46
CA PHE A 45 4.00 -17.52 6.68
C PHE A 45 2.51 -17.54 6.32
N THR A 46 1.80 -18.63 6.62
CA THR A 46 0.39 -18.78 6.24
C THR A 46 -0.45 -19.44 7.32
N ARG A 47 -1.78 -19.24 7.23
CA ARG A 47 -2.79 -19.80 8.14
C ARG A 47 -2.64 -19.42 9.61
N GLY A 48 -1.81 -18.43 9.90
CA GLY A 48 -1.77 -17.84 11.24
C GLY A 48 -3.08 -17.13 11.55
N TRP A 49 -3.50 -17.19 12.81
CA TRP A 49 -4.72 -16.57 13.28
C TRP A 49 -4.49 -15.86 14.61
N SER A 50 -4.90 -14.61 14.72
CA SER A 50 -4.82 -13.83 15.96
C SER A 50 -6.17 -13.24 16.37
N ARG A 51 -6.30 -12.89 17.66
CA ARG A 51 -7.42 -12.13 18.22
C ARG A 51 -6.89 -10.82 18.79
N HIS A 52 -7.56 -9.72 18.48
CA HIS A 52 -7.25 -8.43 19.07
C HIS A 52 -8.47 -7.85 19.79
N LEU A 53 -8.42 -7.88 21.12
CA LEU A 53 -9.33 -7.17 22.00
C LEU A 53 -8.62 -5.90 22.49
N GLN A 54 -9.31 -4.76 22.56
CA GLN A 54 -8.75 -3.48 23.05
C GLN A 54 -7.99 -3.61 24.39
N THR A 55 -8.34 -4.60 25.22
CA THR A 55 -7.76 -4.79 26.55
C THR A 55 -6.86 -6.03 26.67
N TYR A 56 -7.08 -7.09 25.88
CA TYR A 56 -6.37 -8.38 26.01
C TYR A 56 -6.35 -9.15 24.68
N GLY A 57 -5.36 -8.91 23.83
CA GLY A 57 -5.14 -9.68 22.60
C GLY A 57 -3.93 -9.17 21.83
N GLU A 58 -3.19 -10.06 21.17
CA GLU A 58 -2.02 -9.68 20.39
C GLU A 58 -2.34 -9.76 18.90
N PRO A 59 -2.19 -8.68 18.13
CA PRO A 59 -2.46 -8.65 16.68
C PRO A 59 -1.38 -9.33 15.82
N GLY A 60 -1.57 -9.38 14.50
CA GLY A 60 -0.61 -9.99 13.56
C GLY A 60 -0.78 -11.50 13.44
N GLY A 61 -1.68 -11.99 12.59
CA GLY A 61 -1.89 -13.44 12.40
C GLY A 61 -0.66 -14.14 11.81
N GLY A 62 -0.06 -13.56 10.77
CA GLY A 62 1.17 -14.03 10.16
C GLY A 62 2.37 -13.71 11.04
N ILE A 63 2.75 -12.43 11.04
CA ILE A 63 3.89 -11.93 11.82
C ILE A 63 3.43 -10.80 12.72
N GLY A 64 3.82 -10.88 13.99
CA GLY A 64 3.59 -9.86 15.00
C GLY A 64 4.93 -9.43 15.58
N ALA A 65 5.27 -8.16 15.40
CA ALA A 65 6.55 -7.61 15.83
C ALA A 65 6.36 -6.44 16.81
N TRP A 66 6.97 -6.57 17.99
CA TRP A 66 6.99 -5.54 19.03
C TRP A 66 8.43 -5.18 19.39
N HIS A 67 8.75 -3.89 19.36
CA HIS A 67 10.05 -3.38 19.80
C HIS A 67 11.24 -4.10 19.18
N SER A 68 11.12 -4.40 17.89
CA SER A 68 12.00 -5.33 17.18
C SER A 68 12.54 -4.71 15.91
N ASP A 69 13.82 -4.97 15.62
CA ASP A 69 14.45 -4.58 14.36
C ASP A 69 14.65 -5.83 13.50
N PHE A 70 14.08 -5.86 12.30
CA PHE A 70 14.12 -7.07 11.46
C PHE A 70 13.99 -6.81 9.96
N LEU A 71 14.48 -7.77 9.18
CA LEU A 71 14.39 -7.84 7.73
C LEU A 71 13.51 -9.03 7.31
N LEU A 72 12.52 -8.77 6.45
CA LEU A 72 11.82 -9.78 5.66
C LEU A 72 12.27 -9.64 4.20
N ASP A 73 12.81 -10.69 3.62
CA ASP A 73 13.29 -10.68 2.24
C ASP A 73 12.82 -11.92 1.48
N SER A 74 12.16 -11.74 0.34
CA SER A 74 11.72 -12.85 -0.51
C SER A 74 10.76 -13.81 0.22
N CYS A 75 9.92 -13.25 1.09
CA CYS A 75 8.95 -13.99 1.89
C CYS A 75 7.54 -13.91 1.29
N ILE A 76 6.66 -14.80 1.74
CA ILE A 76 5.23 -14.78 1.44
C ILE A 76 4.48 -14.76 2.77
N LEU A 77 3.66 -13.75 3.03
CA LEU A 77 2.73 -13.71 4.16
C LEU A 77 1.33 -13.79 3.59
N ALA A 78 0.72 -14.97 3.62
CA ALA A 78 -0.55 -15.17 2.95
C ALA A 78 -1.61 -15.93 3.74
N LYS A 79 -2.88 -15.62 3.53
CA LYS A 79 -4.02 -16.35 4.16
C LYS A 79 -3.93 -16.40 5.68
N ASN A 80 -3.34 -15.38 6.29
CA ASN A 80 -3.35 -15.20 7.73
C ASN A 80 -4.53 -14.32 8.12
N ALA A 81 -5.01 -14.46 9.34
CA ALA A 81 -6.20 -13.79 9.81
C ALA A 81 -5.97 -13.11 11.17
N CYS A 82 -6.59 -11.96 11.36
CA CYS A 82 -6.86 -11.41 12.69
C CYS A 82 -8.37 -11.27 12.84
N ALA A 83 -8.91 -11.50 14.04
CA ALA A 83 -10.33 -11.33 14.32
C ALA A 83 -10.60 -10.62 15.65
N TRP A 84 -11.88 -10.32 15.89
CA TRP A 84 -12.45 -9.73 17.11
C TRP A 84 -12.34 -8.19 17.18
N ALA A 85 -13.09 -7.58 18.11
CA ALA A 85 -13.25 -6.15 18.41
C ALA A 85 -12.36 -5.15 17.64
N ALA A 86 -11.03 -5.19 17.76
CA ALA A 86 -10.13 -4.23 17.11
C ALA A 86 -9.12 -4.90 16.17
N GLY A 87 -9.54 -5.90 15.39
CA GLY A 87 -8.65 -6.68 14.52
C GLY A 87 -7.61 -5.83 13.77
N SER A 88 -6.36 -6.29 13.82
CA SER A 88 -5.17 -5.56 13.36
C SER A 88 -4.21 -6.54 12.72
N ALA A 89 -3.91 -6.36 11.42
CA ALA A 89 -3.00 -7.21 10.66
C ALA A 89 -3.28 -8.70 10.70
N GLY A 90 -3.94 -9.20 9.66
CA GLY A 90 -3.84 -10.63 9.32
C GLY A 90 -2.41 -10.96 8.93
N GLY A 91 -1.78 -10.17 8.05
CA GLY A 91 -0.43 -10.40 7.54
C GLY A 91 0.68 -10.00 8.50
N LEU A 92 1.05 -8.72 8.50
CA LEU A 92 2.20 -8.16 9.23
C LEU A 92 1.79 -7.04 10.19
N TYR A 93 2.06 -7.24 11.48
CA TYR A 93 1.90 -6.22 12.51
C TYR A 93 3.25 -5.70 12.99
N VAL A 94 3.40 -4.38 13.08
CA VAL A 94 4.65 -3.70 13.51
C VAL A 94 4.32 -2.63 14.55
N ASP A 95 4.76 -2.80 15.80
CA ASP A 95 4.56 -1.83 16.89
C ASP A 95 5.88 -1.49 17.63
N GLY A 96 6.22 -0.20 17.64
CA GLY A 96 7.48 0.32 18.17
C GLY A 96 8.73 -0.34 17.57
N ALA A 97 8.67 -0.78 16.31
CA ALA A 97 9.64 -1.67 15.67
C ALA A 97 10.21 -1.06 14.37
N MET A 98 11.41 -1.48 13.96
CA MET A 98 11.99 -1.14 12.66
C MET A 98 11.95 -2.36 11.73
N ALA A 99 11.11 -2.30 10.70
CA ALA A 99 10.92 -3.38 9.75
C ALA A 99 11.39 -2.94 8.36
N VAL A 100 12.25 -3.74 7.73
CA VAL A 100 12.55 -3.66 6.30
C VAL A 100 11.92 -4.87 5.63
N VAL A 101 11.10 -4.63 4.61
CA VAL A 101 10.42 -5.66 3.84
C VAL A 101 10.84 -5.51 2.38
N THR A 102 11.37 -6.55 1.77
CA THR A 102 11.83 -6.51 0.38
C THR A 102 11.44 -7.79 -0.36
N ASN A 103 11.15 -7.68 -1.65
CA ASN A 103 10.80 -8.81 -2.52
C ASN A 103 9.68 -9.70 -1.95
N THR A 104 8.79 -9.15 -1.13
CA THR A 104 7.87 -9.93 -0.31
C THR A 104 6.45 -9.78 -0.83
N LEU A 105 5.71 -10.89 -0.80
CA LEU A 105 4.30 -10.92 -1.13
C LEU A 105 3.47 -10.99 0.15
N ILE A 106 2.58 -10.01 0.38
CA ILE A 106 1.63 -9.99 1.49
C ILE A 106 0.23 -10.07 0.89
N ALA A 107 -0.33 -11.28 0.85
CA ALA A 107 -1.49 -11.58 0.01
C ALA A 107 -2.63 -12.29 0.73
N GLU A 108 -3.88 -11.97 0.37
CA GLU A 108 -5.05 -12.74 0.84
C GLU A 108 -5.15 -12.85 2.37
N ASN A 109 -4.56 -11.91 3.11
CA ASN A 109 -4.71 -11.88 4.56
C ASN A 109 -6.04 -11.24 4.91
N GLN A 110 -6.65 -11.72 5.98
CA GLN A 110 -7.97 -11.30 6.41
C GLN A 110 -7.91 -10.58 7.75
N ASN A 111 -8.74 -9.56 7.88
CA ASN A 111 -9.16 -9.05 9.17
C ASN A 111 -10.66 -9.28 9.32
N ASP A 112 -11.11 -9.69 10.49
CA ASP A 112 -12.50 -10.00 10.79
C ASP A 112 -12.91 -9.36 12.13
N SER A 113 -13.13 -8.05 12.08
CA SER A 113 -13.38 -7.20 13.23
C SER A 113 -14.87 -7.02 13.49
N ASP A 114 -15.26 -7.05 14.77
CA ASP A 114 -16.60 -6.65 15.19
C ASP A 114 -16.76 -5.14 15.34
N TRP A 115 -15.68 -4.40 15.65
CA TRP A 115 -15.69 -2.95 15.82
C TRP A 115 -14.69 -2.34 14.84
N GLU A 116 -13.60 -1.73 15.30
CA GLU A 116 -12.63 -1.10 14.40
C GLU A 116 -11.69 -2.12 13.76
N SER A 117 -11.11 -1.73 12.63
CA SER A 117 -10.22 -2.63 11.89
C SER A 117 -9.07 -1.87 11.25
N TYR A 118 -7.89 -2.49 11.26
CA TYR A 118 -6.65 -1.87 10.84
C TYR A 118 -5.85 -2.84 9.97
N GLY A 119 -5.66 -2.52 8.69
CA GLY A 119 -4.57 -3.12 7.91
C GLY A 119 -4.64 -4.63 7.79
N ALA A 120 -5.53 -5.25 6.99
CA ALA A 120 -5.57 -6.72 6.92
C ALA A 120 -4.24 -7.30 6.40
N GLY A 121 -3.61 -6.63 5.44
CA GLY A 121 -2.26 -6.94 4.99
C GLY A 121 -1.19 -6.50 5.99
N ILE A 122 -1.07 -5.19 6.22
CA ILE A 122 -0.07 -4.60 7.11
C ILE A 122 -0.72 -3.60 8.06
N HIS A 123 -0.39 -3.68 9.34
CA HIS A 123 -0.69 -2.63 10.32
C HIS A 123 0.59 -2.15 10.99
N VAL A 124 0.91 -0.86 10.78
CA VAL A 124 2.01 -0.16 11.43
C VAL A 124 1.42 0.69 12.55
N LYS A 125 1.88 0.47 13.78
CA LYS A 125 1.42 1.17 14.98
C LYS A 125 2.59 1.75 15.75
N GLY A 126 2.27 2.71 16.62
CA GLY A 126 3.22 3.28 17.55
C GLY A 126 4.31 4.01 16.78
N ASP A 127 5.49 4.10 17.38
CA ASP A 127 6.61 4.81 16.80
C ASP A 127 7.50 3.89 15.95
N SER A 128 6.85 3.16 15.04
CA SER A 128 7.49 2.20 14.15
C SER A 128 8.10 2.86 12.92
N ARG A 129 9.09 2.19 12.32
CA ARG A 129 9.61 2.52 10.99
C ARG A 129 9.45 1.31 10.08
N LEU A 130 8.57 1.41 9.09
CA LEU A 130 8.40 0.38 8.07
C LEU A 130 8.97 0.90 6.74
N THR A 131 9.88 0.14 6.14
CA THR A 131 10.34 0.40 4.77
C THR A 131 10.08 -0.82 3.91
N VAL A 132 9.37 -0.63 2.80
CA VAL A 132 8.95 -1.67 1.88
C VAL A 132 9.54 -1.40 0.50
N PHE A 133 10.26 -2.36 -0.06
CA PHE A 133 10.88 -2.30 -1.38
C PHE A 133 10.39 -3.45 -2.25
N ASP A 134 10.09 -3.19 -3.52
CA ASP A 134 9.91 -4.24 -4.54
C ASP A 134 8.93 -5.35 -4.10
N SER A 135 7.87 -4.96 -3.36
CA SER A 135 6.96 -5.88 -2.68
C SER A 135 5.52 -5.64 -3.09
N CYS A 136 4.68 -6.66 -2.89
CA CYS A 136 3.28 -6.64 -3.29
C CYS A 136 2.37 -6.88 -2.09
N ILE A 137 1.45 -5.94 -1.84
CA ILE A 137 0.39 -6.03 -0.84
C ILE A 137 -0.92 -6.18 -1.61
N VAL A 138 -1.41 -7.41 -1.73
CA VAL A 138 -2.44 -7.74 -2.72
C VAL A 138 -3.60 -8.53 -2.15
N SER A 139 -4.83 -8.17 -2.54
CA SER A 139 -6.03 -8.95 -2.22
C SER A 139 -6.26 -9.23 -0.73
N ASN A 140 -5.75 -8.36 0.15
CA ASN A 140 -6.03 -8.47 1.57
C ASN A 140 -7.44 -7.95 1.83
N LYS A 141 -8.17 -8.65 2.68
CA LYS A 141 -9.58 -8.40 2.92
C LYS A 141 -9.82 -7.96 4.36
N ASN A 142 -10.39 -6.79 4.53
CA ASN A 142 -10.82 -6.34 5.83
C ASN A 142 -12.35 -6.46 5.93
N TYR A 143 -12.80 -7.41 6.75
CA TYR A 143 -14.20 -7.72 7.00
C TYR A 143 -14.67 -7.11 8.33
N ALA A 144 -15.71 -6.30 8.23
CA ALA A 144 -16.34 -5.59 9.32
C ALA A 144 -17.71 -6.20 9.65
N ARG A 145 -17.81 -6.96 10.75
CA ARG A 145 -19.04 -7.70 11.10
C ARG A 145 -20.17 -6.81 11.57
N GLN A 146 -19.89 -5.76 12.33
CA GLN A 146 -20.94 -4.87 12.84
C GLN A 146 -20.96 -3.52 12.12
N GLY A 147 -22.16 -2.95 12.05
CA GLY A 147 -22.48 -1.79 11.23
C GLY A 147 -23.07 -0.61 11.95
N SER A 148 -22.73 -0.45 13.22
CA SER A 148 -23.05 0.78 13.92
C SER A 148 -22.41 1.95 13.17
N ARG A 149 -23.13 3.07 13.00
CA ARG A 149 -22.72 4.25 12.23
C ARG A 149 -21.44 4.97 12.74
N ASN A 150 -20.84 4.49 13.83
CA ASN A 150 -19.68 5.11 14.49
C ASN A 150 -18.45 4.18 14.50
N ILE A 151 -18.40 3.19 13.60
CA ILE A 151 -17.28 2.25 13.49
C ILE A 151 -16.44 2.63 12.27
N HIS A 152 -15.12 2.66 12.44
CA HIS A 152 -14.18 3.05 11.39
C HIS A 152 -13.26 1.90 10.98
N HIS A 153 -13.06 1.76 9.68
CA HIS A 153 -12.21 0.74 9.07
C HIS A 153 -11.11 1.39 8.23
N HIS A 154 -9.86 1.01 8.46
CA HIS A 154 -8.70 1.72 7.93
C HIS A 154 -7.78 0.77 7.18
N GLY A 155 -7.48 1.11 5.92
CA GLY A 155 -6.44 0.43 5.15
C GLY A 155 -6.69 -1.07 4.99
N ALA A 156 -7.54 -1.55 4.08
CA ALA A 156 -7.69 -3.00 3.91
C ALA A 156 -6.35 -3.66 3.55
N GLY A 157 -5.56 -3.01 2.68
CA GLY A 157 -4.17 -3.37 2.43
C GLY A 157 -3.25 -2.96 3.57
N VAL A 158 -3.09 -1.65 3.76
CA VAL A 158 -2.12 -1.08 4.71
C VAL A 158 -2.78 -0.03 5.60
N CYS A 159 -2.65 -0.19 6.91
CA CYS A 159 -2.99 0.85 7.87
C CYS A 159 -1.75 1.33 8.62
N ILE A 160 -1.61 2.64 8.74
CA ILE A 160 -0.55 3.30 9.50
C ILE A 160 -1.23 4.14 10.59
N SER A 161 -1.01 3.81 11.85
CA SER A 161 -1.57 4.50 13.02
C SER A 161 -0.44 4.78 14.03
N HIS A 162 0.45 5.69 13.64
CA HIS A 162 1.55 6.12 14.50
C HIS A 162 1.01 6.83 15.76
N ILE A 163 1.19 6.24 16.93
CA ILE A 163 0.87 6.85 18.24
C ILE A 163 2.17 7.00 19.05
N GLY A 164 2.72 8.22 19.14
CA GLY A 164 3.94 8.51 19.92
C GLY A 164 4.99 9.35 19.19
N GLN A 165 5.83 10.05 19.97
CA GLN A 165 6.70 11.16 19.54
C GLN A 165 8.22 10.83 19.60
N ARG A 166 8.64 9.57 19.82
CA ARG A 166 10.06 9.26 20.10
C ARG A 166 10.97 9.30 18.85
N TRP A 167 10.46 8.99 17.65
CA TRP A 167 11.21 8.83 16.41
C TRP A 167 10.51 9.40 15.18
N GLY A 168 9.31 9.97 15.36
CA GLY A 168 8.51 10.57 14.30
C GLY A 168 8.09 9.55 13.24
N GLY A 169 7.62 8.37 13.68
CA GLY A 169 7.13 7.22 12.91
C GLY A 169 6.98 7.44 11.40
N ARG A 170 7.70 6.60 10.62
CA ARG A 170 7.79 6.73 9.17
C ARG A 170 7.48 5.42 8.48
N THR A 171 6.61 5.48 7.50
CA THR A 171 6.34 4.38 6.58
C THR A 171 6.75 4.78 5.17
N THR A 172 7.52 3.93 4.50
CA THR A 172 8.06 4.19 3.17
C THR A 172 7.82 2.99 2.28
N PHE A 173 7.22 3.21 1.12
CA PHE A 173 7.12 2.24 0.04
C PHE A 173 7.90 2.73 -1.16
N VAL A 174 8.70 1.86 -1.75
CA VAL A 174 9.48 2.12 -2.96
C VAL A 174 9.26 0.96 -3.93
N ASN A 175 9.00 1.26 -5.21
CA ASN A 175 8.83 0.25 -6.26
C ASN A 175 7.84 -0.87 -5.88
N SER A 176 6.77 -0.53 -5.15
CA SER A 176 5.87 -1.52 -4.56
C SER A 176 4.44 -1.39 -5.07
N ARG A 177 3.66 -2.45 -4.90
CA ARG A 177 2.27 -2.53 -5.40
C ARG A 177 1.31 -2.74 -4.23
N ILE A 178 0.27 -1.92 -4.14
CA ILE A 178 -0.86 -2.08 -3.21
C ILE A 178 -2.11 -2.25 -4.06
N VAL A 179 -2.53 -3.50 -4.27
CA VAL A 179 -3.47 -3.83 -5.35
C VAL A 179 -4.63 -4.70 -4.89
N GLY A 180 -5.84 -4.41 -5.32
CA GLY A 180 -6.97 -5.34 -5.14
C GLY A 180 -7.38 -5.58 -3.69
N ASN A 181 -6.93 -4.75 -2.74
CA ASN A 181 -7.29 -4.90 -1.34
C ASN A 181 -8.73 -4.44 -1.12
N TYR A 182 -9.47 -5.12 -0.27
CA TYR A 182 -10.92 -5.02 -0.25
C TYR A 182 -11.51 -4.84 1.15
N PHE A 183 -12.35 -3.82 1.31
CA PHE A 183 -13.25 -3.73 2.46
C PHE A 183 -14.55 -4.49 2.19
N SER A 184 -14.99 -5.25 3.17
CA SER A 184 -16.26 -5.96 3.13
C SER A 184 -16.97 -5.82 4.47
N GLY A 185 -18.29 -5.73 4.48
CA GLY A 185 -19.06 -5.63 5.72
C GLY A 185 -19.59 -4.23 5.99
N LYS A 186 -19.68 -3.84 7.27
CA LYS A 186 -20.37 -2.61 7.69
C LYS A 186 -19.38 -1.48 8.15
N GLY A 187 -19.84 -0.34 8.69
CA GLY A 187 -19.01 0.81 9.16
C GLY A 187 -18.35 1.72 8.09
N ASP A 188 -17.90 2.92 8.48
CA ASP A 188 -17.20 3.86 7.58
C ASP A 188 -15.83 3.31 7.19
N GLN A 189 -15.43 3.55 5.95
CA GLN A 189 -14.26 2.93 5.36
C GLN A 189 -13.32 4.01 4.82
N PHE A 190 -12.02 3.84 5.09
CA PHE A 190 -11.00 4.83 4.76
C PHE A 190 -9.80 4.16 4.09
N GLY A 191 -9.60 4.45 2.80
CA GLY A 191 -8.43 4.02 2.01
C GLY A 191 -8.30 2.52 1.91
N ALA A 192 -9.10 1.86 1.05
CA ALA A 192 -9.02 0.40 0.90
C ALA A 192 -7.59 -0.09 0.58
N GLY A 193 -6.86 0.65 -0.25
CA GLY A 193 -5.44 0.40 -0.48
C GLY A 193 -4.61 0.73 0.75
N LEU A 194 -4.57 2.01 1.11
CA LEU A 194 -3.75 2.50 2.21
C LEU A 194 -4.45 3.60 3.00
N ALA A 195 -4.41 3.49 4.33
CA ALA A 195 -4.80 4.55 5.25
C ALA A 195 -3.62 4.97 6.13
N SER A 196 -3.22 6.23 6.04
CA SER A 196 -2.25 6.87 6.92
C SER A 196 -2.97 7.79 7.90
N LEU A 197 -3.15 7.34 9.14
CA LEU A 197 -3.92 8.04 10.16
C LEU A 197 -3.09 9.05 10.99
N SER A 198 -1.76 8.98 10.83
CA SER A 198 -0.79 9.87 11.47
C SER A 198 0.63 9.50 10.99
N GLY A 199 1.63 10.32 11.32
CA GLY A 199 3.04 10.10 11.02
C GLY A 199 3.44 10.49 9.59
N ASN A 200 4.57 9.96 9.12
CA ASN A 200 5.16 10.32 7.83
C ASN A 200 5.04 9.18 6.82
N LEU A 201 4.31 9.41 5.72
CA LEU A 201 4.19 8.48 4.60
C LEU A 201 5.06 8.94 3.43
N LEU A 202 5.83 8.03 2.84
CA LEU A 202 6.44 8.19 1.52
C LEU A 202 5.99 7.05 0.61
N LEU A 203 5.36 7.38 -0.52
CA LEU A 203 5.10 6.45 -1.63
C LEU A 203 5.94 6.89 -2.81
N ARG A 204 6.87 6.05 -3.26
CA ARG A 204 7.74 6.36 -4.39
C ARG A 204 7.70 5.24 -5.42
N ASN A 205 7.47 5.54 -6.70
CA ASN A 205 7.40 4.52 -7.75
C ASN A 205 6.39 3.41 -7.43
N CYS A 206 5.29 3.75 -6.77
CA CYS A 206 4.33 2.77 -6.29
C CYS A 206 3.08 2.77 -7.17
N LEU A 207 2.50 1.57 -7.34
CA LEU A 207 1.17 1.41 -7.91
C LEU A 207 0.16 1.15 -6.79
N VAL A 208 -0.91 1.94 -6.74
CA VAL A 208 -2.07 1.71 -5.88
C VAL A 208 -3.31 1.58 -6.76
N SER A 209 -3.81 0.37 -6.97
CA SER A 209 -4.86 0.14 -7.97
C SER A 209 -5.85 -0.97 -7.62
N GLY A 210 -7.07 -0.88 -8.15
CA GLY A 210 -8.09 -1.92 -7.98
C GLY A 210 -8.51 -2.16 -6.53
N ASN A 211 -8.08 -1.32 -5.58
CA ASN A 211 -8.47 -1.46 -4.19
C ASN A 211 -9.89 -0.95 -4.03
N ALA A 212 -10.73 -1.69 -3.31
CA ALA A 212 -12.15 -1.39 -3.27
C ALA A 212 -12.84 -1.62 -1.93
N GLY A 213 -14.08 -1.16 -1.80
CA GLY A 213 -14.94 -1.46 -0.66
C GLY A 213 -16.35 -1.86 -1.11
N ASN A 214 -17.06 -2.59 -0.24
CA ASN A 214 -18.46 -2.90 -0.50
C ASN A 214 -19.35 -1.66 -0.27
N GLN A 215 -20.23 -1.41 -1.24
CA GLN A 215 -21.25 -0.37 -1.19
C GLN A 215 -22.35 -0.79 -0.21
N ASP A 216 -22.28 -0.30 1.02
CA ASP A 216 -23.44 -0.28 1.90
C ASP A 216 -24.07 1.11 1.79
N PRO A 217 -25.34 1.22 1.34
CA PRO A 217 -26.00 2.50 1.08
C PRO A 217 -26.15 3.39 2.32
N LEU A 218 -25.80 2.91 3.52
CA LEU A 218 -25.87 3.66 4.77
C LEU A 218 -24.52 4.26 5.21
N LYS A 219 -23.51 4.31 4.33
CA LYS A 219 -22.12 4.58 4.75
C LYS A 219 -21.33 5.49 3.86
N THR A 220 -20.23 6.01 4.42
CA THR A 220 -19.20 6.73 3.68
C THR A 220 -17.98 5.81 3.50
N LEU A 221 -17.73 5.34 2.27
CA LEU A 221 -16.35 5.01 1.89
C LEU A 221 -15.73 6.29 1.34
N VAL A 222 -14.68 6.77 2.01
CA VAL A 222 -14.08 8.06 1.63
C VAL A 222 -13.19 7.93 0.40
N THR A 223 -12.49 6.80 0.25
CA THR A 223 -11.63 6.53 -0.92
C THR A 223 -11.24 5.06 -0.95
N GLY A 224 -11.24 4.46 -2.15
CA GLY A 224 -10.65 3.14 -2.37
C GLY A 224 -9.12 3.17 -2.42
N GLY A 225 -8.52 4.30 -2.79
CA GLY A 225 -7.08 4.44 -2.99
C GLY A 225 -6.34 4.74 -1.68
N VAL A 226 -5.83 5.97 -1.58
CA VAL A 226 -5.00 6.43 -0.46
C VAL A 226 -5.75 7.45 0.38
N TYR A 227 -5.88 7.17 1.67
CA TYR A 227 -6.43 8.07 2.67
C TYR A 227 -5.31 8.59 3.59
N VAL A 228 -5.18 9.90 3.73
CA VAL A 228 -4.22 10.54 4.65
C VAL A 228 -4.97 11.41 5.66
N ARG A 229 -4.85 11.09 6.95
CA ARG A 229 -5.46 11.86 8.04
C ARG A 229 -4.37 12.40 8.95
N GLY A 230 -4.14 13.70 8.91
CA GLY A 230 -3.05 14.34 9.66
C GLY A 230 -1.64 13.82 9.29
N GLY A 231 -0.61 14.36 9.95
CA GLY A 231 0.78 14.03 9.65
C GLY A 231 1.28 14.62 8.31
N ALA A 232 2.28 13.98 7.72
CA ALA A 232 2.82 14.36 6.42
C ALA A 232 2.82 13.18 5.44
N ALA A 233 2.51 13.43 4.18
CA ALA A 233 2.61 12.42 3.13
C ALA A 233 3.29 12.99 1.90
N ARG A 234 4.18 12.20 1.31
CA ARG A 234 4.83 12.52 0.04
C ARG A 234 4.62 11.38 -0.94
N ILE A 235 4.09 11.71 -2.12
CA ILE A 235 3.82 10.74 -3.19
C ILE A 235 4.62 11.19 -4.42
N GLU A 236 5.57 10.38 -4.86
CA GLU A 236 6.48 10.71 -5.96
C GLU A 236 6.45 9.60 -7.00
N ASN A 237 6.19 9.95 -8.26
CA ASN A 237 6.16 8.97 -9.35
C ASN A 237 5.22 7.79 -9.02
N GLY A 238 4.08 8.08 -8.40
CA GLY A 238 3.05 7.08 -8.10
C GLY A 238 2.03 6.97 -9.22
N THR A 239 1.37 5.82 -9.33
CA THR A 239 0.12 5.67 -10.08
C THR A 239 -0.96 5.21 -9.12
N LEU A 240 -1.94 6.06 -8.87
CA LEU A 240 -3.13 5.75 -8.06
C LEU A 240 -4.29 5.66 -9.05
N ALA A 241 -4.74 4.46 -9.41
CA ALA A 241 -5.68 4.31 -10.51
C ALA A 241 -6.70 3.19 -10.33
N GLY A 242 -7.94 3.42 -10.76
CA GLY A 242 -9.01 2.42 -10.75
C GLY A 242 -9.29 1.84 -9.37
N ASN A 243 -9.25 2.64 -8.31
CA ASN A 243 -9.68 2.23 -6.97
C ASN A 243 -11.16 2.56 -6.76
N GLU A 244 -11.94 1.71 -6.09
CA GLU A 244 -13.40 1.87 -5.99
C GLU A 244 -13.89 1.99 -4.54
N ALA A 245 -14.51 3.11 -4.19
CA ALA A 245 -15.96 3.17 -4.02
C ALA A 245 -16.31 4.58 -3.48
N GLU A 246 -17.24 5.23 -4.18
CA GLU A 246 -17.58 6.66 -4.09
C GLU A 246 -16.50 7.66 -4.53
N GLY A 247 -15.48 7.15 -5.23
CA GLY A 247 -14.91 7.88 -6.34
C GLY A 247 -13.81 8.87 -5.98
N LEU A 248 -12.85 8.49 -5.14
CA LEU A 248 -11.63 9.25 -4.91
C LEU A 248 -10.39 8.36 -5.00
N GLY A 249 -9.34 8.83 -5.67
CA GLY A 249 -8.03 8.19 -5.72
C GLY A 249 -7.13 8.54 -4.53
N LEU A 250 -7.16 9.81 -4.12
CA LEU A 250 -6.44 10.33 -2.97
C LEU A 250 -7.33 11.28 -2.16
N PHE A 251 -7.44 11.05 -0.85
CA PHE A 251 -8.18 11.94 0.05
C PHE A 251 -7.36 12.33 1.27
N ALA A 252 -7.50 13.59 1.70
CA ALA A 252 -6.89 14.10 2.92
C ALA A 252 -7.93 14.52 3.97
N ALA A 253 -7.66 14.28 5.25
CA ALA A 253 -8.47 14.72 6.38
C ALA A 253 -7.61 15.35 7.48
N ASN A 254 -8.16 16.31 8.22
CA ASN A 254 -7.46 16.98 9.33
C ASN A 254 -6.18 17.72 8.90
N ASN A 255 -6.23 18.38 7.73
CA ASN A 255 -5.19 19.28 7.21
C ASN A 255 -3.74 18.72 7.28
N PRO A 256 -3.46 17.53 6.70
CA PRO A 256 -2.12 16.98 6.64
C PRO A 256 -1.23 17.78 5.68
N ALA A 257 0.08 17.72 5.89
CA ALA A 257 1.05 18.24 4.93
C ALA A 257 1.27 17.22 3.81
N VAL A 258 0.60 17.38 2.67
CA VAL A 258 0.68 16.45 1.54
C VAL A 258 1.40 17.11 0.37
N GLU A 259 2.36 16.40 -0.22
CA GLU A 259 3.06 16.79 -1.44
C GLU A 259 3.01 15.64 -2.45
N VAL A 260 2.57 15.94 -3.68
CA VAL A 260 2.38 14.97 -4.76
C VAL A 260 3.12 15.46 -6.00
N ILE A 261 4.08 14.66 -6.48
CA ILE A 261 4.99 15.03 -7.57
C ILE A 261 5.05 13.92 -8.60
N ASN A 262 5.05 14.25 -9.89
CA ASN A 262 5.17 13.30 -11.00
C ASN A 262 4.17 12.14 -10.93
N THR A 263 3.02 12.33 -10.30
CA THR A 263 2.10 11.24 -9.96
C THR A 263 0.88 11.30 -10.85
N ILE A 264 0.40 10.12 -11.25
CA ILE A 264 -0.87 9.98 -11.96
C ILE A 264 -1.93 9.51 -10.97
N ILE A 265 -3.03 10.26 -10.89
CA ILE A 265 -4.24 9.87 -10.15
C ILE A 265 -5.38 9.89 -11.16
N TRP A 266 -5.92 8.72 -11.53
CA TRP A 266 -6.88 8.66 -12.65
C TRP A 266 -7.86 7.49 -12.56
N GLY A 267 -9.05 7.67 -13.13
CA GLY A 267 -10.04 6.59 -13.31
C GLY A 267 -10.93 6.40 -12.08
N HIS A 268 -11.22 7.49 -11.37
CA HIS A 268 -12.15 7.57 -10.26
C HIS A 268 -13.30 8.53 -10.63
N ALA A 269 -14.36 8.64 -9.80
CA ALA A 269 -15.43 9.62 -10.07
C ALA A 269 -14.91 11.07 -9.94
N ASP A 270 -14.11 11.29 -8.91
CA ASP A 270 -13.18 12.40 -8.70
C ASP A 270 -11.80 11.79 -8.38
N ASP A 271 -10.70 12.38 -8.82
CA ASP A 271 -9.38 11.83 -8.53
C ASP A 271 -8.85 12.27 -7.15
N ILE A 272 -9.18 13.49 -6.72
CA ILE A 272 -8.59 14.15 -5.55
C ILE A 272 -9.68 14.74 -4.65
N GLY A 273 -9.59 14.48 -3.35
CA GLY A 273 -10.54 15.02 -2.37
C GLY A 273 -9.85 15.72 -1.20
N ASN A 274 -10.35 16.92 -0.87
CA ASN A 274 -9.93 17.75 0.25
C ASN A 274 -8.42 18.05 0.30
N LEU A 275 -7.82 18.26 -0.88
CA LEU A 275 -6.45 18.73 -1.04
C LEU A 275 -6.43 19.96 -1.95
N PRO A 276 -5.62 20.99 -1.63
CA PRO A 276 -5.48 22.16 -2.50
C PRO A 276 -4.60 21.85 -3.72
N GLU A 277 -4.79 22.59 -4.81
CA GLU A 277 -3.93 22.54 -6.02
C GLU A 277 -2.44 22.71 -5.68
N ALA A 278 -2.13 23.49 -4.65
CA ALA A 278 -0.77 23.74 -4.17
C ALA A 278 -0.01 22.46 -3.75
N ALA A 279 -0.72 21.38 -3.40
CA ALA A 279 -0.12 20.10 -3.02
C ALA A 279 0.45 19.31 -4.21
N PHE A 280 0.19 19.72 -5.45
CA PHE A 280 0.48 18.95 -6.65
C PHE A 280 1.41 19.69 -7.60
N SER A 281 2.47 19.02 -8.09
CA SER A 281 3.29 19.53 -9.18
C SER A 281 3.66 18.42 -10.16
N HIS A 282 3.78 18.76 -11.45
CA HIS A 282 4.08 17.81 -12.53
C HIS A 282 3.21 16.55 -12.49
N SER A 283 1.99 16.64 -11.96
CA SER A 283 1.10 15.50 -11.72
C SER A 283 -0.06 15.49 -12.72
N CYS A 284 -0.80 14.39 -12.79
CA CYS A 284 -1.90 14.22 -13.74
C CYS A 284 -3.14 13.70 -13.03
N ALA A 285 -4.21 14.49 -13.02
CA ALA A 285 -5.51 14.13 -12.44
C ALA A 285 -6.61 15.02 -13.01
N SER A 286 -7.84 14.52 -13.09
CA SER A 286 -8.96 15.24 -13.72
C SER A 286 -9.36 16.52 -12.97
N ASN A 287 -9.20 16.55 -11.66
CA ASN A 287 -9.55 17.72 -10.82
C ASN A 287 -8.45 18.80 -10.76
N LEU A 288 -7.28 18.58 -11.36
CA LEU A 288 -6.21 19.59 -11.37
C LEU A 288 -6.42 20.65 -12.45
N THR A 289 -5.73 21.79 -12.30
CA THR A 289 -5.72 22.82 -13.33
C THR A 289 -4.52 22.65 -14.26
N ALA A 290 -4.77 22.36 -15.53
CA ALA A 290 -3.70 22.19 -16.52
C ALA A 290 -2.77 23.42 -16.59
N GLY A 291 -1.45 23.19 -16.52
CA GLY A 291 -0.41 24.21 -16.56
C GLY A 291 -0.07 24.87 -15.22
N VAL A 292 -0.91 24.73 -14.19
CA VAL A 292 -0.56 25.18 -12.83
C VAL A 292 0.44 24.19 -12.24
N GLN A 293 1.62 24.66 -11.82
CA GLN A 293 2.72 23.78 -11.35
C GLN A 293 3.07 22.64 -12.32
N ASP A 294 2.91 22.89 -13.62
CA ASP A 294 3.07 21.91 -14.70
C ASP A 294 2.15 20.68 -14.58
N ASN A 295 1.01 20.81 -13.90
CA ASN A 295 0.00 19.75 -13.80
C ASN A 295 -0.72 19.53 -15.13
N LEU A 296 -1.21 18.31 -15.31
CA LEU A 296 -2.04 17.89 -16.44
C LEU A 296 -3.43 17.50 -15.93
N ALA A 297 -4.44 17.84 -16.73
CA ALA A 297 -5.85 17.51 -16.48
C ALA A 297 -6.44 16.78 -17.70
N VAL A 298 -5.76 15.74 -18.14
CA VAL A 298 -6.07 14.99 -19.36
C VAL A 298 -5.83 13.51 -19.13
N ASN A 299 -6.56 12.66 -19.87
CA ASN A 299 -6.43 11.22 -19.74
C ASN A 299 -4.96 10.77 -19.96
N PRO A 300 -4.36 10.03 -19.01
CA PRO A 300 -2.98 9.57 -19.08
C PRO A 300 -2.77 8.48 -20.13
N ARG A 301 -3.83 7.91 -20.73
CA ARG A 301 -3.78 6.88 -21.78
C ARG A 301 -2.93 5.69 -21.37
N PHE A 302 -3.45 4.90 -20.45
CA PHE A 302 -2.87 3.61 -20.10
C PHE A 302 -3.07 2.58 -21.21
N ILE A 303 -2.17 1.60 -21.32
CA ILE A 303 -2.27 0.50 -22.29
C ILE A 303 -3.57 -0.31 -22.07
N ASP A 304 -3.83 -0.74 -20.84
CA ASP A 304 -5.05 -1.47 -20.47
C ASP A 304 -5.39 -1.25 -19.00
N ALA A 305 -6.02 -0.12 -18.70
CA ALA A 305 -6.42 0.22 -17.33
C ALA A 305 -7.42 -0.80 -16.74
N ALA A 306 -8.27 -1.41 -17.56
CA ALA A 306 -9.27 -2.38 -17.12
C ALA A 306 -8.64 -3.72 -16.74
N GLY A 307 -7.60 -4.13 -17.47
CA GLY A 307 -6.75 -5.29 -17.14
C GLY A 307 -5.68 -5.02 -16.10
N GLY A 308 -5.56 -3.80 -15.58
CA GLY A 308 -4.57 -3.41 -14.57
C GLY A 308 -3.17 -3.12 -15.12
N ASP A 309 -3.03 -2.93 -16.43
CA ASP A 309 -1.81 -2.48 -17.09
C ASP A 309 -1.79 -0.95 -17.21
N TYR A 310 -1.22 -0.32 -16.18
CA TYR A 310 -1.08 1.12 -16.07
C TYR A 310 0.21 1.68 -16.67
N ARG A 311 0.88 0.93 -17.57
CA ARG A 311 1.94 1.50 -18.40
C ARG A 311 1.35 2.51 -19.38
N LEU A 312 2.13 3.52 -19.75
CA LEU A 312 1.70 4.57 -20.67
C LEU A 312 1.70 4.05 -22.11
N ASP A 313 0.58 4.22 -22.80
CA ASP A 313 0.49 3.94 -24.22
C ASP A 313 1.19 5.03 -25.04
N SER A 314 2.00 4.65 -26.01
CA SER A 314 2.72 5.56 -26.90
C SER A 314 2.19 5.56 -28.33
N ALA A 315 1.29 4.65 -28.67
CA ALA A 315 0.90 4.38 -30.04
C ALA A 315 -0.47 4.97 -30.40
N SER A 316 -1.48 4.83 -29.53
CA SER A 316 -2.83 5.26 -29.87
C SER A 316 -3.03 6.76 -29.65
N GLY A 317 -3.77 7.41 -30.57
CA GLY A 317 -4.23 8.80 -30.41
C GLY A 317 -3.13 9.87 -30.26
N GLY A 318 -1.89 9.59 -30.65
CA GLY A 318 -0.74 10.48 -30.45
C GLY A 318 0.11 10.18 -29.21
N GLY A 319 -0.15 9.06 -28.52
CA GLY A 319 0.56 8.65 -27.31
C GLY A 319 0.08 9.36 -26.04
N SER A 320 0.56 8.89 -24.91
CA SER A 320 0.21 9.42 -23.60
C SER A 320 0.80 10.83 -23.38
N PRO A 321 0.00 11.78 -22.86
CA PRO A 321 0.50 13.10 -22.48
C PRO A 321 1.45 13.07 -21.26
N CYS A 322 1.53 11.94 -20.55
CA CYS A 322 2.37 11.77 -19.37
C CYS A 322 3.80 11.32 -19.69
N ILE A 323 4.08 10.97 -20.94
CA ILE A 323 5.41 10.56 -21.39
C ILE A 323 6.32 11.79 -21.47
N ASN A 324 7.48 11.73 -20.82
CA ASN A 324 8.56 12.71 -20.84
C ASN A 324 8.18 14.11 -20.31
N THR A 325 7.13 14.20 -19.49
CA THR A 325 6.59 15.46 -18.96
C THR A 325 6.73 15.63 -17.45
N GLY A 326 7.38 14.69 -16.75
CA GLY A 326 7.70 14.83 -15.33
C GLY A 326 8.96 15.67 -15.07
N THR A 327 9.21 15.97 -13.80
CA THR A 327 10.41 16.66 -13.31
C THR A 327 11.43 15.71 -12.69
N LYS A 328 12.72 16.00 -12.83
CA LYS A 328 13.78 15.19 -12.23
C LYS A 328 13.92 15.50 -10.75
N LEU A 329 13.80 14.46 -9.93
CA LEU A 329 14.05 14.52 -8.49
C LEU A 329 15.41 13.90 -8.17
N GLY A 330 16.07 14.38 -7.11
CA GLY A 330 17.44 13.98 -6.79
C GLY A 330 17.61 12.47 -6.56
N TRP A 331 16.58 11.78 -6.06
CA TRP A 331 16.61 10.34 -5.83
C TRP A 331 16.59 9.50 -7.12
N MET A 332 16.24 10.09 -8.27
CA MET A 332 16.06 9.36 -9.53
C MET A 332 17.38 8.95 -10.19
N ALA A 333 18.51 9.54 -9.78
CA ALA A 333 19.81 9.21 -10.34
C ALA A 333 20.16 7.75 -10.06
N GLY A 334 20.23 6.93 -11.12
CA GLY A 334 20.49 5.49 -11.02
C GLY A 334 19.33 4.66 -10.47
N ALA A 335 18.16 5.26 -10.21
CA ALA A 335 16.98 4.54 -9.75
C ALA A 335 16.29 3.79 -10.89
N THR A 336 15.53 2.75 -10.54
CA THR A 336 14.64 2.03 -11.44
C THR A 336 13.19 2.50 -11.32
N ASP A 337 12.37 2.21 -12.31
CA ASP A 337 10.93 2.30 -12.26
C ASP A 337 10.29 1.01 -11.70
N LEU A 338 8.96 0.98 -11.62
CA LEU A 338 8.24 -0.18 -11.11
C LEU A 338 8.33 -1.43 -12.02
N ALA A 339 8.73 -1.27 -13.28
CA ALA A 339 8.99 -2.37 -14.20
C ALA A 339 10.46 -2.84 -14.17
N GLY A 340 11.31 -2.22 -13.34
CA GLY A 340 12.74 -2.53 -13.22
C GLY A 340 13.63 -1.85 -14.26
N GLY A 341 13.09 -1.01 -15.14
CA GLY A 341 13.87 -0.21 -16.09
C GLY A 341 14.44 1.06 -15.45
N PRO A 342 15.40 1.77 -16.07
CA PRO A 342 15.89 3.05 -15.54
C PRO A 342 14.77 4.09 -15.43
N ARG A 343 14.71 4.80 -14.30
CA ARG A 343 13.75 5.89 -14.06
C ARG A 343 13.99 7.12 -14.93
N ILE A 344 15.25 7.38 -15.30
CA ILE A 344 15.57 8.47 -16.24
C ILE A 344 15.93 7.85 -17.57
N ARG A 345 15.15 8.14 -18.62
CA ARG A 345 15.42 7.71 -20.00
C ARG A 345 15.54 8.91 -20.92
N GLY A 346 16.59 8.94 -21.75
CA GLY A 346 16.83 10.07 -22.66
C GLY A 346 16.96 11.44 -21.95
N GLY A 347 17.31 11.43 -20.66
CA GLY A 347 17.35 12.65 -19.85
C GLY A 347 15.98 13.24 -19.50
N ARG A 348 14.91 12.47 -19.59
CA ARG A 348 13.55 12.85 -19.18
C ARG A 348 12.96 11.76 -18.27
N VAL A 349 11.81 12.07 -17.67
CA VAL A 349 11.08 11.18 -16.78
C VAL A 349 9.59 11.29 -17.10
N ASP A 350 8.91 10.17 -17.00
CA ASP A 350 7.47 10.09 -17.15
C ASP A 350 6.77 10.40 -15.83
N ARG A 351 5.51 10.81 -15.93
CA ARG A 351 4.62 10.83 -14.77
C ARG A 351 4.12 9.40 -14.52
N GLY A 352 4.01 9.03 -13.26
CA GLY A 352 3.52 7.73 -12.85
C GLY A 352 4.61 6.73 -12.44
N ALA A 353 4.16 5.52 -12.09
CA ALA A 353 5.00 4.46 -11.57
C ALA A 353 5.89 3.78 -12.61
N TYR A 354 5.61 3.94 -13.91
CA TYR A 354 6.32 3.29 -15.01
C TYR A 354 6.94 4.32 -15.93
N GLU A 355 8.15 4.07 -16.41
CA GLU A 355 8.69 4.76 -17.57
C GLU A 355 8.26 4.05 -18.85
N TYR A 356 7.90 4.84 -19.85
CA TYR A 356 7.68 4.38 -21.19
C TYR A 356 8.98 3.80 -21.77
N VAL A 357 8.84 2.63 -22.38
CA VAL A 357 9.91 1.96 -23.10
C VAL A 357 9.60 2.04 -24.58
N PRO A 358 10.37 2.82 -25.36
CA PRO A 358 10.25 2.81 -26.81
C PRO A 358 10.40 1.39 -27.36
N PRO A 359 9.61 0.98 -28.37
CA PRO A 359 9.85 -0.25 -29.09
C PRO A 359 11.31 -0.32 -29.55
N ALA A 360 11.89 -1.51 -29.54
CA ALA A 360 13.24 -1.70 -30.08
C ALA A 360 13.27 -1.19 -31.53
N ALA A 361 14.09 -0.17 -31.80
CA ALA A 361 14.24 0.36 -33.14
C ALA A 361 14.90 -0.72 -34.01
N THR A 362 14.26 -1.09 -35.11
CA THR A 362 14.93 -1.85 -36.16
C THR A 362 15.72 -0.87 -37.01
N LEU A 363 17.05 -0.94 -36.95
CA LEU A 363 17.91 -0.18 -37.84
C LEU A 363 17.83 -0.80 -39.23
N LEU A 364 17.10 -0.17 -40.15
CA LEU A 364 17.14 -0.55 -41.55
C LEU A 364 18.32 0.18 -42.22
N LEU A 365 19.44 -0.52 -42.40
CA LEU A 365 20.54 -0.05 -43.25
C LEU A 365 20.18 -0.30 -44.71
N LEU A 366 19.68 0.72 -45.39
CA LEU A 366 19.60 0.73 -46.85
C LEU A 366 21.02 1.00 -47.38
N ARG A 367 21.55 0.04 -48.13
CA ARG A 367 22.80 0.19 -48.88
C ARG A 367 22.51 0.56 -50.32
#